data_AF-A0A4Q9PRS6-F1
#
_entry.id   AF-A0A4Q9PRS6-F1
#
_cell.length_a   1.000
_cell.length_b   1.000
_cell.length_c   1.000
_cell.angle_alpha   90.00
_cell.angle_beta   90.00
_cell.angle_gamma   90.00
#
_symmetry.space_group_name_H-M   'P 1'
#
loop_
_entity.id
_entity.type
_entity.pdbx_description
1 polymer ?
#
loop_
_entity_poly.entity_id
_entity_poly.type
_entity_poly.pdbx_seq_one_letter_code
_entity_poly.pdbx_strand_id
1 'polypeptide(L)'
;MALLLAPIVEAYRLILQPVAPFSWFGLQLSTLDVVAAFRLCVALRQIREKLWRDHVFKQKTISADEKGNSVVVPEIEPRSFVRDASAALLVVYGGEAVTGQVNGICILAPALAIPPSFMLSGVVPAFYTAVQATVDKLPWVPTPSLELEAPLAVFDAFSRTYLLCNLIPPMVLQHTSPAIQGNPWTLLLTSLFAANGGFFLTNLLSFFHPYSLTLTTPTEFLPYGWTATDLWCAPLVTGLYAFLTHAQPFWADAHHVASGWLGTAGAEKVAAVDAETARAVCVVVLAGLFTSRAVKNFGPAAAKPKTKTQ
;
A
#
# COMPACT_ATOMS: atom_id res chain seq x y z
N MET A 1 21.40 19.27 4.20
CA MET A 1 20.42 18.18 3.92
C MET A 1 21.04 17.00 3.16
N ALA A 2 21.80 17.22 2.09
CA ALA A 2 22.37 16.13 1.27
C ALA A 2 23.16 15.07 2.06
N LEU A 3 24.01 15.45 3.02
CA LEU A 3 24.79 14.51 3.84
C LEU A 3 23.94 13.58 4.73
N LEU A 4 22.78 14.05 5.20
CA LEU A 4 21.88 13.24 6.05
C LEU A 4 21.01 12.28 5.22
N LEU A 5 20.72 12.64 3.98
CA LEU A 5 19.89 11.84 3.06
C LEU A 5 20.71 10.91 2.17
N ALA A 6 22.01 11.16 2.01
CA ALA A 6 22.92 10.36 1.19
C ALA A 6 22.85 8.85 1.49
N PRO A 7 22.79 8.38 2.75
CA PRO A 7 22.67 6.95 3.03
C PRO A 7 21.36 6.34 2.49
N ILE A 8 20.27 7.11 2.52
CA ILE A 8 18.94 6.67 2.07
C ILE A 8 18.90 6.62 0.54
N VAL A 9 19.49 7.63 -0.12
CA VAL A 9 19.62 7.66 -1.58
C VAL A 9 20.43 6.47 -2.06
N GLU A 10 21.57 6.18 -1.42
CA GLU A 10 22.42 5.07 -1.81
C GLU A 10 21.76 3.71 -1.53
N ALA A 11 21.06 3.58 -0.40
CA ALA A 11 20.25 2.40 -0.12
C ALA A 11 19.19 2.16 -1.21
N TYR A 12 18.53 3.22 -1.71
CA TYR A 12 17.60 3.10 -2.83
C TYR A 12 18.27 2.62 -4.11
N ARG A 13 19.43 3.21 -4.45
CA ARG A 13 20.16 2.82 -5.66
C ARG A 13 20.55 1.35 -5.61
N LEU A 14 21.01 0.87 -4.45
CA LEU A 14 21.36 -0.54 -4.24
C LEU A 14 20.12 -1.46 -4.31
N ILE A 15 19.03 -1.11 -3.64
CA ILE A 15 17.84 -1.97 -3.55
C ILE A 15 17.07 -2.01 -4.88
N LEU A 16 17.15 -0.96 -5.70
CA LEU A 16 16.56 -0.90 -7.03
C LEU A 16 17.39 -1.58 -8.13
N GLN A 17 18.62 -2.02 -7.83
CA GLN A 17 19.41 -2.77 -8.82
C GLN A 17 18.72 -4.11 -9.15
N PRO A 18 18.70 -4.50 -10.43
CA PRO A 18 18.21 -5.81 -10.85
C PRO A 18 18.99 -6.94 -10.17
N VAL A 19 18.29 -7.95 -9.67
CA VAL A 19 18.96 -9.09 -9.03
C VAL A 19 19.47 -10.08 -10.08
N ALA A 20 20.71 -10.55 -9.92
CA ALA A 20 21.42 -11.38 -10.89
C ALA A 20 20.64 -12.60 -11.44
N PRO A 21 19.93 -13.42 -10.62
CA PRO A 21 19.20 -14.56 -11.15
C PRO A 21 18.08 -14.17 -12.11
N PHE A 22 17.46 -13.00 -11.92
CA PHE A 22 16.38 -12.50 -12.79
C PHE A 22 16.94 -11.81 -14.04
N SER A 23 18.04 -11.07 -13.90
CA SER A 23 18.65 -10.39 -15.04
C SER A 23 19.25 -11.35 -16.07
N TRP A 24 19.68 -12.55 -15.66
CA TRP A 24 20.10 -13.62 -16.57
C TRP A 24 19.00 -14.08 -17.53
N PHE A 25 17.73 -13.98 -17.11
CA PHE A 25 16.57 -14.29 -17.94
C PHE A 25 15.94 -13.04 -18.58
N GLY A 26 16.62 -11.88 -18.53
CA GLY A 26 16.10 -10.62 -19.06
C GLY A 26 14.97 -9.99 -18.23
N LEU A 27 14.75 -10.47 -17.00
CA LEU A 27 13.72 -9.92 -16.11
C LEU A 27 14.32 -8.78 -15.28
N GLN A 28 13.69 -7.61 -15.29
CA GLN A 28 14.13 -6.42 -14.55
C GLN A 28 13.54 -6.36 -13.13
N LEU A 29 13.53 -7.50 -12.41
CA LEU A 29 13.07 -7.53 -11.02
C LEU A 29 14.18 -7.02 -10.10
N SER A 30 13.86 -5.98 -9.33
CA SER A 30 14.77 -5.41 -8.35
C SER A 30 14.74 -6.17 -7.02
N THR A 31 15.72 -5.91 -6.16
CA THR A 31 15.71 -6.46 -4.79
C THR A 31 14.48 -5.96 -4.03
N LEU A 32 14.04 -4.72 -4.29
CA LEU A 32 12.82 -4.15 -3.72
C LEU A 32 11.60 -5.00 -4.04
N ASP A 33 11.44 -5.37 -5.32
CA ASP A 33 10.27 -6.11 -5.80
C ASP A 33 10.18 -7.49 -5.18
N VAL A 34 11.33 -8.18 -5.05
CA VAL A 34 11.41 -9.50 -4.43
C VAL A 34 11.02 -9.42 -2.96
N VAL A 35 11.65 -8.52 -2.20
CA VAL A 35 11.38 -8.36 -0.76
C VAL A 35 9.95 -7.92 -0.52
N ALA A 36 9.45 -6.96 -1.30
CA ALA A 36 8.07 -6.47 -1.21
C ALA A 36 7.05 -7.57 -1.53
N ALA A 37 7.30 -8.40 -2.55
CA ALA A 37 6.42 -9.52 -2.89
C ALA A 37 6.34 -10.55 -1.76
N PHE A 38 7.49 -10.98 -1.23
CA PHE A 38 7.53 -11.92 -0.10
C PHE A 38 6.85 -11.34 1.13
N ARG A 39 7.17 -10.09 1.49
CA ARG A 39 6.58 -9.38 2.61
C ARG A 39 5.06 -9.28 2.49
N LEU A 40 4.55 -8.89 1.32
CA LEU A 40 3.11 -8.81 1.08
C LEU A 40 2.45 -10.17 1.25
N CYS A 41 2.93 -11.21 0.55
CA CYS A 41 2.35 -12.55 0.64
C CYS A 41 2.36 -13.11 2.08
N VAL A 42 3.45 -12.87 2.83
CA VAL A 42 3.54 -13.23 4.25
C VAL A 42 2.53 -12.45 5.09
N ALA A 43 2.41 -11.14 4.89
CA ALA A 43 1.44 -10.30 5.60
C ALA A 43 0.00 -10.74 5.32
N LEU A 44 -0.34 -11.04 4.07
CA LEU A 44 -1.66 -11.55 3.70
C LEU A 44 -1.95 -12.89 4.38
N ARG A 45 -0.96 -13.79 4.43
CA ARG A 45 -1.09 -15.06 5.17
C ARG A 45 -1.30 -14.83 6.67
N GLN A 46 -0.57 -13.91 7.29
CA GLN A 46 -0.76 -13.54 8.70
C GLN A 46 -2.17 -13.01 8.97
N ILE A 47 -2.70 -12.15 8.09
CA ILE A 47 -4.07 -11.61 8.18
C ILE A 47 -5.09 -12.75 8.07
N ARG A 48 -4.96 -13.62 7.06
CA ARG A 48 -5.85 -14.78 6.87
C ARG A 48 -5.86 -15.71 8.09
N GLU A 49 -4.68 -16.05 8.61
CA GLU A 49 -4.56 -16.93 9.79
C GLU A 49 -5.11 -16.29 11.07
N LYS A 50 -4.98 -14.96 11.21
CA LYS A 50 -5.62 -14.24 12.32
C LYS A 50 -7.14 -14.27 12.21
N LEU A 51 -7.69 -13.89 11.06
CA LEU A 51 -9.14 -13.89 10.84
C LEU A 51 -9.76 -15.30 10.98
N TRP A 52 -9.05 -16.32 10.53
CA TRP A 52 -9.44 -17.71 10.75
C TRP A 52 -9.53 -18.06 12.23
N ARG A 53 -8.49 -17.75 13.03
CA ARG A 53 -8.49 -18.01 14.47
C ARG A 53 -9.62 -17.26 15.18
N ASP A 54 -9.82 -16.00 14.82
CA ASP A 54 -10.90 -15.17 15.38
C ASP A 54 -12.28 -15.75 15.05
N HIS A 55 -12.48 -16.26 13.84
CA HIS A 55 -13.74 -16.91 13.41
C HIS A 55 -13.99 -18.22 14.17
N VAL A 56 -12.98 -19.09 14.26
CA VAL A 56 -13.08 -20.36 15.01
C VAL A 56 -13.36 -20.10 16.49
N PHE A 57 -12.73 -19.07 17.08
CA PHE A 57 -13.00 -18.69 18.47
C PHE A 57 -14.45 -18.22 18.63
N LYS A 58 -14.94 -17.32 17.77
CA LYS A 58 -16.33 -16.85 17.79
C LYS A 58 -17.33 -17.99 17.64
N GLN A 59 -17.08 -18.93 16.73
CA GLN A 59 -17.95 -20.08 16.53
C GLN A 59 -18.03 -20.94 17.80
N LYS A 60 -16.89 -21.22 18.45
CA LYS A 60 -16.87 -21.97 19.73
C LYS A 60 -17.61 -21.24 20.85
N THR A 61 -17.48 -19.92 20.95
CA THR A 61 -18.18 -19.13 21.98
C THR A 61 -19.69 -19.14 21.75
N ILE A 62 -20.15 -18.96 20.50
CA ILE A 62 -21.59 -18.94 20.16
C ILE A 62 -22.20 -20.33 20.34
N SER A 63 -21.50 -21.40 19.96
CA SER A 63 -21.97 -22.77 20.19
C SER A 63 -22.04 -23.15 21.67
N ALA A 64 -21.33 -22.46 22.57
CA ALA A 64 -21.43 -22.68 24.01
C ALA A 64 -22.61 -21.92 24.66
N ASP A 65 -23.11 -20.87 24.00
CA ASP A 65 -24.20 -20.00 24.47
C ASP A 65 -25.57 -20.46 23.93
N GLU A 66 -25.88 -21.77 24.06
CA GLU A 66 -27.09 -22.44 23.52
C GLU A 66 -28.45 -21.86 23.98
N LYS A 67 -28.46 -20.81 24.82
CA LYS A 67 -29.68 -20.17 25.32
C LYS A 67 -29.96 -18.84 24.61
N GLY A 68 -30.46 -18.92 23.38
CA GLY A 68 -31.58 -18.04 23.00
C GLY A 68 -31.40 -17.01 21.88
N ASN A 69 -30.28 -16.94 21.16
CA ASN A 69 -30.22 -16.17 19.91
C ASN A 69 -29.32 -16.87 18.89
N SER A 70 -29.93 -17.52 17.91
CA SER A 70 -29.26 -18.21 16.80
C SER A 70 -28.60 -17.20 15.85
N VAL A 71 -27.44 -16.68 16.23
CA VAL A 71 -26.59 -15.95 15.30
C VAL A 71 -26.01 -16.98 14.32
N VAL A 72 -26.49 -16.98 13.08
CA VAL A 72 -25.99 -17.87 12.03
C VAL A 72 -24.55 -17.47 11.71
N VAL A 73 -23.59 -18.25 12.21
CA VAL A 73 -22.17 -18.09 11.86
C VAL A 73 -21.92 -18.81 10.54
N PRO A 74 -21.37 -18.13 9.50
CA PRO A 74 -21.05 -18.77 8.23
C PRO A 74 -20.12 -19.97 8.40
N GLU A 75 -20.39 -21.03 7.62
CA GLU A 75 -19.56 -22.22 7.57
C GLU A 75 -18.18 -21.89 6.99
N ILE A 76 -17.18 -22.63 7.47
CA ILE A 76 -15.79 -22.49 7.06
C ILE A 76 -15.59 -23.22 5.72
N GLU A 77 -15.15 -22.48 4.70
CA GLU A 77 -14.86 -23.04 3.38
C GLU A 77 -13.43 -23.60 3.30
N PRO A 78 -13.20 -24.65 2.47
CA PRO A 78 -11.86 -25.13 2.17
C PRO A 78 -11.06 -24.05 1.43
N ARG A 79 -9.79 -23.89 1.81
CA ARG A 79 -8.94 -22.84 1.22
C ARG A 79 -8.61 -23.15 -0.23
N SER A 80 -8.84 -22.15 -1.09
CA SER A 80 -8.47 -22.21 -2.51
C SER A 80 -7.21 -21.37 -2.76
N PHE A 81 -6.20 -21.99 -3.39
CA PHE A 81 -5.01 -21.28 -3.83
C PHE A 81 -5.34 -20.12 -4.79
N VAL A 82 -6.34 -20.32 -5.66
CA VAL A 82 -6.77 -19.28 -6.62
C VAL A 82 -7.29 -18.05 -5.88
N ARG A 83 -8.00 -18.23 -4.76
CA ARG A 83 -8.48 -17.13 -3.92
C ARG A 83 -7.32 -16.36 -3.30
N ASP A 84 -6.33 -17.07 -2.78
CA ASP A 84 -5.15 -16.47 -2.14
C ASP A 84 -4.27 -15.72 -3.16
N ALA A 85 -4.04 -16.30 -4.34
CA ALA A 85 -3.33 -15.65 -5.44
C ALA A 85 -4.10 -14.43 -5.97
N SER A 86 -5.42 -14.55 -6.15
CA SER A 86 -6.27 -13.43 -6.58
C SER A 86 -6.29 -12.30 -5.56
N ALA A 87 -6.30 -12.62 -4.26
CA ALA A 87 -6.21 -11.61 -3.20
C ALA A 87 -4.88 -10.85 -3.28
N ALA A 88 -3.75 -11.56 -3.45
CA ALA A 88 -2.44 -10.93 -3.60
C ALA A 88 -2.37 -10.01 -4.82
N LEU A 89 -2.83 -10.50 -5.98
CA LEU A 89 -2.87 -9.71 -7.21
C LEU A 89 -3.83 -8.51 -7.10
N LEU A 90 -4.97 -8.68 -6.43
CA LEU A 90 -5.92 -7.60 -6.19
C LEU A 90 -5.32 -6.54 -5.27
N VAL A 91 -4.51 -6.90 -4.27
CA VAL A 91 -3.81 -5.90 -3.43
C VAL A 91 -2.81 -5.09 -4.25
N VAL A 92 -2.02 -5.75 -5.12
CA VAL A 92 -0.99 -5.09 -5.93
C VAL A 92 -1.61 -4.23 -7.04
N TYR A 93 -2.55 -4.79 -7.79
CA TYR A 93 -3.08 -4.18 -9.01
C TYR A 93 -4.48 -3.60 -8.88
N GLY A 94 -5.17 -3.80 -7.76
CA GLY A 94 -6.54 -3.30 -7.59
C GLY A 94 -6.62 -1.78 -7.69
N GLY A 95 -5.57 -1.07 -7.29
CA GLY A 95 -5.49 0.37 -7.49
C GLY A 95 -5.34 0.79 -8.95
N GLU A 96 -4.52 0.08 -9.73
CA GLU A 96 -4.42 0.28 -11.19
C GLU A 96 -5.71 -0.12 -11.90
N ALA A 97 -6.40 -1.17 -11.44
CA ALA A 97 -7.68 -1.59 -12.00
C ALA A 97 -8.81 -0.58 -11.74
N VAL A 98 -8.74 0.16 -10.64
CA VAL A 98 -9.69 1.25 -10.32
C VAL A 98 -9.34 2.53 -11.09
N THR A 99 -8.07 2.78 -11.39
CA THR A 99 -7.63 4.02 -12.08
C THR A 99 -7.50 3.86 -13.61
N GLY A 100 -7.34 2.63 -14.10
CA GLY A 100 -7.10 2.29 -15.50
C GLY A 100 -8.34 1.96 -16.34
N GLN A 101 -8.17 1.90 -17.65
CA GLN A 101 -9.20 1.56 -18.63
C GLN A 101 -9.01 0.13 -19.15
N VAL A 102 -10.04 -0.71 -19.02
CA VAL A 102 -10.13 -2.01 -19.70
C VAL A 102 -11.42 -2.05 -20.50
N ASN A 103 -11.32 -1.97 -21.84
CA ASN A 103 -12.34 -2.27 -22.86
C ASN A 103 -13.82 -2.23 -22.41
N GLY A 104 -14.28 -1.11 -21.84
CA GLY A 104 -15.70 -0.83 -21.61
C GLY A 104 -16.38 -1.53 -20.43
N ILE A 105 -15.66 -2.24 -19.54
CA ILE A 105 -16.25 -2.78 -18.30
C ILE A 105 -15.45 -2.25 -17.11
N CYS A 106 -15.94 -1.16 -16.54
CA CYS A 106 -15.41 -0.53 -15.33
C CYS A 106 -16.30 -0.86 -14.13
N ILE A 107 -15.72 -1.21 -12.99
CA ILE A 107 -16.48 -1.34 -11.74
C ILE A 107 -16.54 0.00 -10.99
N LEU A 108 -15.59 0.94 -11.15
CA LEU A 108 -15.66 2.23 -10.42
C LEU A 108 -15.25 3.54 -11.16
N ALA A 109 -14.36 3.59 -12.17
CA ALA A 109 -14.23 4.71 -13.14
C ALA A 109 -12.99 4.52 -14.07
N PRO A 110 -13.08 4.73 -15.39
CA PRO A 110 -11.90 4.84 -16.26
C PRO A 110 -11.29 6.24 -16.16
N ALA A 111 -10.75 6.61 -15.00
CA ALA A 111 -10.41 8.02 -14.73
C ALA A 111 -9.25 8.57 -15.58
N LEU A 112 -8.31 7.72 -16.00
CA LEU A 112 -7.10 8.14 -16.72
C LEU A 112 -6.90 7.49 -18.10
N ALA A 113 -7.77 6.58 -18.53
CA ALA A 113 -7.65 5.91 -19.84
C ALA A 113 -6.33 5.14 -20.08
N ILE A 114 -5.58 4.80 -19.03
CA ILE A 114 -4.30 4.07 -19.12
C ILE A 114 -4.56 2.57 -18.91
N PRO A 115 -4.06 1.67 -19.77
CA PRO A 115 -4.18 0.23 -19.55
C PRO A 115 -3.37 -0.20 -18.31
N PRO A 116 -3.91 -1.08 -17.44
CA PRO A 116 -3.17 -1.59 -16.30
C PRO A 116 -1.89 -2.33 -16.70
N SER A 117 -0.84 -2.22 -15.88
CA SER A 117 0.49 -2.74 -16.21
C SER A 117 0.51 -4.27 -16.36
N PHE A 118 -0.32 -4.99 -15.59
CA PHE A 118 -0.46 -6.44 -15.67
C PHE A 118 -1.04 -6.95 -17.01
N MET A 119 -1.72 -6.09 -17.78
CA MET A 119 -2.19 -6.43 -19.13
C MET A 119 -1.08 -6.33 -20.17
N LEU A 120 -0.05 -5.52 -19.90
CA LEU A 120 1.10 -5.34 -20.78
C LEU A 120 2.20 -6.37 -20.52
N SER A 121 2.39 -6.77 -19.25
CA SER A 121 3.40 -7.75 -18.85
C SER A 121 2.87 -8.72 -17.80
N GLY A 122 2.94 -10.02 -18.12
CA GLY A 122 2.59 -11.10 -17.20
C GLY A 122 3.70 -11.49 -16.22
N VAL A 123 4.89 -10.88 -16.32
CA VAL A 123 6.06 -11.24 -15.49
C VAL A 123 5.78 -11.01 -14.01
N VAL A 124 5.36 -9.81 -13.64
CA VAL A 124 5.14 -9.43 -12.24
C VAL A 124 3.93 -10.19 -11.65
N PRO A 125 2.78 -10.34 -12.34
CA PRO A 125 1.70 -11.20 -11.86
C PRO A 125 2.12 -12.66 -11.64
N ALA A 126 2.89 -13.25 -12.57
CA ALA A 126 3.41 -14.60 -12.43
C ALA A 126 4.37 -14.71 -11.24
N PHE A 127 5.23 -13.72 -11.04
CA PHE A 127 6.15 -13.64 -9.91
C PHE A 127 5.40 -13.59 -8.57
N TYR A 128 4.42 -12.69 -8.41
CA TYR A 128 3.60 -12.64 -7.20
C TYR A 128 2.83 -13.95 -6.94
N THR A 129 2.33 -14.60 -8.00
CA THR A 129 1.64 -15.89 -7.87
C THR A 129 2.60 -17.00 -7.41
N ALA A 130 3.83 -17.03 -7.93
CA ALA A 130 4.85 -17.98 -7.53
C ALA A 130 5.32 -17.76 -6.08
N VAL A 131 5.49 -16.50 -5.67
CA VAL A 131 5.82 -16.14 -4.28
C VAL A 131 4.66 -16.52 -3.36
N GLN A 132 3.41 -16.25 -3.74
CA GLN A 132 2.23 -16.65 -2.97
C GLN A 132 2.19 -18.17 -2.78
N ALA A 133 2.40 -18.95 -3.84
CA ALA A 133 2.47 -20.41 -3.77
C ALA A 133 3.58 -20.89 -2.82
N THR A 134 4.74 -20.24 -2.86
CA THR A 134 5.88 -20.54 -1.97
C THR A 134 5.53 -20.24 -0.52
N VAL A 135 4.95 -19.07 -0.25
CA VAL A 135 4.55 -18.65 1.09
C VAL A 135 3.47 -19.57 1.66
N ASP A 136 2.51 -20.04 0.86
CA ASP A 136 1.46 -20.95 1.32
C ASP A 136 2.00 -22.35 1.68
N LYS A 137 3.15 -22.74 1.11
CA LYS A 137 3.83 -24.00 1.45
C LYS A 137 4.72 -23.91 2.69
N LEU A 138 4.96 -22.72 3.25
CA LEU A 138 5.75 -22.59 4.47
C LEU A 138 5.03 -23.27 5.65
N PRO A 139 5.73 -24.05 6.49
CA PRO A 139 5.10 -24.77 7.59
C PRO A 139 4.56 -23.81 8.67
N TRP A 140 5.22 -22.67 8.84
CA TRP A 140 4.89 -21.69 9.87
C TRP A 140 5.25 -20.29 9.40
N VAL A 141 4.44 -19.31 9.83
CA VAL A 141 4.70 -17.88 9.62
C VAL A 141 4.70 -17.19 10.98
N PRO A 142 5.72 -16.34 11.27
CA PRO A 142 5.78 -15.58 12.51
C PRO A 142 4.52 -14.78 12.77
N THR A 143 4.05 -14.75 14.01
CA THR A 143 2.96 -13.86 14.41
C THR A 143 3.44 -12.41 14.42
N PRO A 144 2.63 -11.44 13.96
CA PRO A 144 2.99 -10.03 14.00
C PRO A 144 3.36 -9.58 15.43
N SER A 145 4.56 -9.01 15.58
CA SER A 145 5.09 -8.48 16.84
C SER A 145 5.81 -7.15 16.57
N LEU A 146 6.01 -6.33 17.60
CA LEU A 146 6.68 -5.03 17.43
C LEU A 146 8.10 -5.18 16.88
N GLU A 147 8.84 -6.19 17.36
CA GLU A 147 10.23 -6.47 16.96
C GLU A 147 10.35 -6.81 15.48
N LEU A 148 9.32 -7.45 14.91
CA LEU A 148 9.27 -7.79 13.49
C LEU A 148 8.68 -6.64 12.66
N GLU A 149 7.59 -6.03 13.12
CA GLU A 149 6.84 -5.05 12.33
C GLU A 149 7.52 -3.68 12.29
N ALA A 150 8.31 -3.29 13.29
CA ALA A 150 9.04 -2.01 13.28
C ALA A 150 10.12 -1.92 12.19
N PRO A 151 11.05 -2.88 12.03
CA PRO A 151 12.01 -2.84 10.92
C PRO A 151 11.32 -3.07 9.57
N LEU A 152 10.30 -3.94 9.51
CA LEU A 152 9.52 -4.15 8.29
C LEU A 152 8.76 -2.88 7.86
N ALA A 153 8.27 -2.07 8.80
CA ALA A 153 7.64 -0.78 8.50
C ALA A 153 8.58 0.18 7.75
N VAL A 154 9.89 0.12 8.01
CA VAL A 154 10.88 0.90 7.26
C VAL A 154 10.98 0.39 5.82
N PHE A 155 11.09 -0.92 5.61
CA PHE A 155 11.09 -1.52 4.26
C PHE A 155 9.78 -1.28 3.51
N ASP A 156 8.64 -1.36 4.19
CA ASP A 156 7.31 -1.05 3.65
C ASP A 156 7.26 0.43 3.21
N ALA A 157 7.98 1.34 3.89
CA ALA A 157 8.12 2.72 3.45
C ALA A 157 8.95 2.86 2.17
N PHE A 158 10.03 2.10 1.99
CA PHE A 158 10.79 2.12 0.73
C PHE A 158 9.94 1.66 -0.46
N SER A 159 9.28 0.50 -0.33
CA SER A 159 8.45 -0.04 -1.42
C SER A 159 7.27 0.90 -1.74
N ARG A 160 6.59 1.43 -0.72
CA ARG A 160 5.46 2.32 -0.93
C ARG A 160 5.87 3.70 -1.45
N THR A 161 6.99 4.26 -1.02
CA THR A 161 7.47 5.52 -1.59
C THR A 161 7.90 5.36 -3.05
N TYR A 162 8.48 4.23 -3.44
CA TYR A 162 8.72 3.95 -4.87
C TYR A 162 7.42 4.01 -5.68
N LEU A 163 6.36 3.36 -5.20
CA LEU A 163 5.04 3.42 -5.84
C LEU A 163 4.50 4.87 -5.91
N LEU A 164 4.57 5.63 -4.82
CA LEU A 164 4.01 6.99 -4.73
C LEU A 164 4.82 8.07 -5.46
N CYS A 165 6.13 7.88 -5.64
CA CYS A 165 7.01 8.88 -6.25
C CYS A 165 7.43 8.52 -7.67
N ASN A 166 7.55 7.23 -8.00
CA ASN A 166 8.10 6.79 -9.29
C ASN A 166 7.04 6.18 -10.22
N LEU A 167 6.00 5.54 -9.69
CA LEU A 167 4.97 4.90 -10.52
C LEU A 167 3.78 5.85 -10.78
N ILE A 168 3.20 6.42 -9.72
CA ILE A 168 1.97 7.20 -9.84
C ILE A 168 2.18 8.56 -10.52
N PRO A 169 3.21 9.38 -10.19
CA PRO A 169 3.32 10.71 -10.79
C PRO A 169 3.41 10.67 -12.31
N PRO A 170 4.22 9.80 -12.96
CA PRO A 170 4.22 9.69 -14.41
C PRO A 170 2.86 9.37 -15.03
N MET A 171 1.99 8.59 -14.36
CA MET A 171 0.64 8.29 -14.87
C MET A 171 -0.21 9.55 -15.09
N VAL A 172 0.01 10.59 -14.28
CA VAL A 172 -0.71 11.86 -14.39
C VAL A 172 0.09 12.87 -15.22
N LEU A 173 1.40 12.96 -14.98
CA LEU A 173 2.28 13.96 -15.59
C LEU A 173 2.59 13.70 -17.06
N GLN A 174 2.42 12.47 -17.55
CA GLN A 174 2.59 12.12 -18.96
C GLN A 174 1.25 11.94 -19.69
N HIS A 175 0.14 12.31 -19.03
CA HIS A 175 -1.19 12.20 -19.61
C HIS A 175 -1.34 13.18 -20.78
N THR A 176 -2.00 12.73 -21.86
CA THR A 176 -2.17 13.51 -23.10
C THR A 176 -3.02 14.77 -22.93
N SER A 177 -3.98 14.73 -22.00
CA SER A 177 -4.82 15.88 -21.63
C SER A 177 -4.12 16.83 -20.65
N PRO A 178 -3.90 18.12 -21.02
CA PRO A 178 -3.27 19.10 -20.14
C PRO A 178 -4.13 19.43 -18.91
N ALA A 179 -5.45 19.27 -19.00
CA ALA A 179 -6.37 19.47 -17.87
C ALA A 179 -6.18 18.42 -16.76
N ILE A 180 -5.66 17.24 -17.11
CA ILE A 180 -5.32 16.18 -16.16
C ILE A 180 -3.87 16.37 -15.68
N GLN A 181 -2.95 16.58 -16.62
CA GLN A 181 -1.52 16.72 -16.35
C GLN A 181 -1.20 17.88 -15.39
N GLY A 182 -1.89 19.00 -15.53
CA GLY A 182 -1.66 20.20 -14.70
C GLY A 182 -2.46 20.26 -13.40
N ASN A 183 -3.39 19.32 -13.16
CA ASN A 183 -4.30 19.39 -12.02
C ASN A 183 -3.72 18.66 -10.79
N PRO A 184 -3.46 19.38 -9.68
CA PRO A 184 -2.93 18.76 -8.46
C PRO A 184 -3.90 17.78 -7.81
N TRP A 185 -5.21 18.00 -7.93
CA TRP A 185 -6.21 17.09 -7.36
C TRP A 185 -6.22 15.75 -8.09
N THR A 186 -6.00 15.74 -9.40
CA THR A 186 -5.91 14.48 -10.15
C THR A 186 -4.73 13.65 -9.66
N LEU A 187 -3.59 14.27 -9.39
CA LEU A 187 -2.43 13.59 -8.80
C LEU A 187 -2.74 13.01 -7.41
N LEU A 188 -3.34 13.81 -6.52
CA LEU A 188 -3.66 13.39 -5.16
C LEU A 188 -4.73 12.28 -5.13
N LEU A 189 -5.79 12.40 -5.92
CA LEU A 189 -6.84 11.39 -6.00
C LEU A 189 -6.34 10.10 -6.65
N THR A 190 -5.54 10.21 -7.72
CA THR A 190 -4.92 9.03 -8.35
C THR A 190 -4.04 8.30 -7.34
N SER A 191 -3.23 9.01 -6.55
CA SER A 191 -2.41 8.36 -5.52
C SER A 191 -3.23 7.70 -4.42
N LEU A 192 -4.32 8.33 -3.99
CA LEU A 192 -5.25 7.77 -3.01
C LEU A 192 -5.84 6.43 -3.50
N PHE A 193 -6.35 6.37 -4.73
CA PHE A 193 -6.97 5.16 -5.27
C PHE A 193 -5.96 4.12 -5.71
N ALA A 194 -4.87 4.50 -6.39
CA ALA A 194 -3.87 3.55 -6.86
C ALA A 194 -3.12 2.87 -5.71
N ALA A 195 -2.88 3.56 -4.59
CA ALA A 195 -2.18 2.97 -3.45
C ALA A 195 -3.08 2.17 -2.49
N ASN A 196 -4.38 2.45 -2.44
CA ASN A 196 -5.29 1.83 -1.45
C ASN A 196 -6.40 0.96 -2.07
N GLY A 197 -6.64 1.08 -3.38
CA GLY A 197 -7.75 0.41 -4.06
C GLY A 197 -7.72 -1.11 -3.93
N GLY A 198 -6.52 -1.71 -3.88
CA GLY A 198 -6.38 -3.15 -3.69
C GLY A 198 -6.90 -3.64 -2.34
N PHE A 199 -6.47 -3.02 -1.24
CA PHE A 199 -6.98 -3.36 0.11
C PHE A 199 -8.48 -3.09 0.22
N PHE A 200 -8.94 -1.95 -0.32
CA PHE A 200 -10.36 -1.62 -0.34
C PHE A 200 -11.20 -2.72 -1.01
N LEU A 201 -10.79 -3.19 -2.20
CA LEU A 201 -11.51 -4.24 -2.93
C LEU A 201 -11.41 -5.60 -2.23
N THR A 202 -10.26 -5.95 -1.65
CA THR A 202 -10.14 -7.20 -0.88
C THR A 202 -11.03 -7.22 0.36
N ASN A 203 -11.16 -6.08 1.04
CA ASN A 203 -12.05 -5.92 2.20
C ASN A 203 -13.52 -5.90 1.77
N LEU A 204 -13.85 -5.24 0.66
CA LEU A 204 -15.20 -5.19 0.10
C LEU A 204 -15.73 -6.58 -0.29
N LEU A 205 -14.85 -7.42 -0.85
CA LEU A 205 -15.21 -8.76 -1.33
C LEU A 205 -14.90 -9.88 -0.30
N SER A 206 -14.51 -9.52 0.93
CA SER A 206 -14.18 -10.47 1.99
C SER A 206 -13.12 -11.52 1.61
N PHE A 207 -12.10 -11.15 0.83
CA PHE A 207 -11.09 -12.11 0.33
C PHE A 207 -10.34 -12.85 1.44
N PHE A 208 -10.11 -12.20 2.58
CA PHE A 208 -9.35 -12.77 3.69
C PHE A 208 -10.19 -13.55 4.71
N HIS A 209 -11.51 -13.53 4.58
CA HIS A 209 -12.39 -14.24 5.50
C HIS A 209 -12.45 -15.75 5.19
N PRO A 210 -12.72 -16.61 6.20
CA PRO A 210 -12.72 -18.06 6.03
C PRO A 210 -13.98 -18.64 5.37
N TYR A 211 -14.96 -17.80 5.02
CA TYR A 211 -16.25 -18.18 4.42
C TYR A 211 -16.34 -17.68 2.97
N SER A 212 -17.47 -17.96 2.30
CA SER A 212 -17.73 -17.55 0.92
C SER A 212 -17.47 -16.07 0.66
N LEU A 213 -17.11 -15.70 -0.57
CA LEU A 213 -16.95 -14.29 -0.92
C LEU A 213 -18.30 -13.59 -0.78
N THR A 214 -18.36 -12.62 0.12
CA THR A 214 -19.54 -11.79 0.36
C THR A 214 -19.18 -10.32 0.28
N LEU A 215 -20.16 -9.51 -0.12
CA LEU A 215 -20.00 -8.07 -0.13
C LEU A 215 -20.09 -7.57 1.32
N THR A 216 -19.02 -6.95 1.80
CA THR A 216 -18.91 -6.41 3.16
C THR A 216 -18.52 -4.94 3.13
N THR A 217 -18.99 -4.17 4.10
CA THR A 217 -18.54 -2.78 4.25
C THR A 217 -17.05 -2.77 4.56
N PRO A 218 -16.21 -2.15 3.70
CA PRO A 218 -14.77 -2.11 3.91
C PRO A 218 -14.45 -1.32 5.17
N THR A 219 -13.35 -1.66 5.83
CA THR A 219 -12.96 -1.08 7.13
C THR A 219 -12.81 0.44 7.09
N GLU A 220 -12.46 0.98 5.93
CA GLU A 220 -12.27 2.37 5.61
C GLU A 220 -13.58 3.17 5.70
N PHE A 221 -14.72 2.52 5.47
CA PHE A 221 -16.07 3.12 5.56
C PHE A 221 -16.75 2.86 6.91
N LEU A 222 -16.16 2.04 7.78
CA LEU A 222 -16.62 1.91 9.15
C LEU A 222 -16.31 3.19 9.95
N PRO A 223 -16.97 3.44 11.09
CA PRO A 223 -16.71 4.60 11.93
C PRO A 223 -15.21 4.76 12.24
N TYR A 224 -14.67 5.94 11.98
CA TYR A 224 -13.25 6.28 12.08
C TYR A 224 -12.30 5.56 11.11
N GLY A 225 -12.79 4.67 10.23
CA GLY A 225 -11.98 3.98 9.22
C GLY A 225 -11.26 4.95 8.28
N TRP A 226 -11.94 6.04 7.90
CA TRP A 226 -11.37 7.11 7.09
C TRP A 226 -10.20 7.82 7.78
N THR A 227 -10.01 7.70 9.09
CA THR A 227 -8.87 8.30 9.80
C THR A 227 -7.60 7.45 9.72
N ALA A 228 -7.65 6.29 9.04
CA ALA A 228 -6.51 5.41 8.87
C ALA A 228 -5.33 6.14 8.21
N THR A 229 -4.17 6.08 8.85
CA THR A 229 -2.93 6.71 8.35
C THR A 229 -2.56 6.21 6.95
N ASP A 230 -2.85 4.93 6.65
CA ASP A 230 -2.55 4.34 5.35
C ASP A 230 -3.35 4.94 4.20
N LEU A 231 -4.57 5.41 4.48
CA LEU A 231 -5.41 6.05 3.46
C LEU A 231 -4.78 7.39 3.04
N TRP A 232 -4.40 8.21 4.02
CA TRP A 232 -3.91 9.57 3.78
C TRP A 232 -2.42 9.68 3.50
N CYS A 233 -1.61 8.67 3.83
CA CYS A 233 -0.17 8.74 3.57
C CYS A 233 0.13 8.79 2.06
N ALA A 234 -0.72 8.19 1.23
CA ALA A 234 -0.57 8.19 -0.23
C ALA A 234 -0.64 9.60 -0.85
N PRO A 235 -1.74 10.37 -0.68
CA PRO A 235 -1.80 11.75 -1.18
C PRO A 235 -0.80 12.66 -0.47
N LEU A 236 -0.54 12.46 0.84
CA LEU A 236 0.45 13.27 1.57
C LEU A 236 1.85 13.14 0.96
N VAL A 237 2.33 11.90 0.76
CA VAL A 237 3.69 11.65 0.24
C VAL A 237 3.79 12.01 -1.23
N THR A 238 2.76 11.74 -2.04
CA THR A 238 2.74 12.14 -3.45
C THR A 238 2.73 13.67 -3.59
N GLY A 239 1.94 14.36 -2.77
CA GLY A 239 1.92 15.82 -2.70
C GLY A 239 3.25 16.40 -2.22
N LEU A 240 3.87 15.79 -1.20
CA LEU A 240 5.20 16.19 -0.72
C LEU A 240 6.27 16.02 -1.81
N TYR A 241 6.25 14.89 -2.52
CA TYR A 241 7.15 14.67 -3.65
C TYR A 241 6.95 15.74 -4.73
N ALA A 242 5.70 15.97 -5.15
CA ALA A 242 5.36 16.96 -6.16
C ALA A 242 5.72 18.40 -5.75
N PHE A 243 5.55 18.73 -4.46
CA PHE A 243 5.96 19.98 -3.83
C PHE A 243 7.48 20.20 -3.88
N LEU A 244 8.27 19.17 -3.61
CA LEU A 244 9.73 19.26 -3.62
C LEU A 244 10.30 19.29 -5.04
N THR A 245 9.75 18.50 -5.97
CA THR A 245 10.27 18.39 -7.35
C THR A 245 9.63 19.37 -8.33
N HIS A 246 8.66 20.18 -7.88
CA HIS A 246 7.87 21.08 -8.73
C HIS A 246 7.19 20.34 -9.89
N ALA A 247 6.62 19.15 -9.60
CA ALA A 247 6.08 18.27 -10.63
C ALA A 247 4.96 18.91 -11.49
N GLN A 248 4.22 19.87 -10.92
CA GLN A 248 3.23 20.68 -11.64
C GLN A 248 3.43 22.16 -11.23
N PRO A 249 3.05 23.14 -12.09
CA PRO A 249 3.23 24.56 -11.80
C PRO A 249 2.63 25.00 -10.45
N PHE A 250 1.47 24.46 -10.08
CA PHE A 250 0.82 24.70 -8.79
C PHE A 250 1.75 24.42 -7.59
N TRP A 251 2.51 23.33 -7.65
CA TRP A 251 3.40 22.92 -6.57
C TRP A 251 4.63 23.83 -6.43
N ALA A 252 5.11 24.38 -7.55
CA ALA A 252 6.20 25.37 -7.54
C ALA A 252 5.78 26.65 -6.83
N ASP A 253 4.58 27.15 -7.14
CA ASP A 253 4.01 28.34 -6.49
C ASP A 253 3.74 28.09 -5.00
N ALA A 254 3.18 26.91 -4.66
CA ALA A 254 2.97 26.51 -3.28
C ALA A 254 4.29 26.45 -2.49
N HIS A 255 5.36 25.90 -3.09
CA HIS A 255 6.68 25.82 -2.47
C HIS A 255 7.30 27.21 -2.27
N HIS A 256 7.14 28.11 -3.24
CA HIS A 256 7.56 29.49 -3.09
C HIS A 256 6.83 30.20 -1.92
N VAL A 257 5.50 30.07 -1.83
CA VAL A 257 4.70 30.67 -0.74
C VAL A 257 5.10 30.11 0.63
N ALA A 258 5.23 28.79 0.73
CA ALA A 258 5.63 28.13 1.98
C ALA A 258 7.04 28.56 2.44
N SER A 259 7.99 28.68 1.52
CA SER A 259 9.33 29.18 1.80
C SER A 259 9.32 30.64 2.26
N GLY A 260 8.47 31.48 1.66
CA GLY A 260 8.25 32.86 2.11
C GLY A 260 7.74 32.93 3.55
N TRP A 261 6.79 32.06 3.92
CA TRP A 261 6.26 31.97 5.29
C TRP A 261 7.30 31.49 6.31
N LEU A 262 8.21 30.61 5.91
CA LEU A 262 9.31 30.12 6.75
C LEU A 262 10.44 31.16 6.94
N GLY A 263 10.25 32.40 6.46
CA GLY A 263 11.20 33.49 6.67
C GLY A 263 12.38 33.48 5.70
N THR A 264 12.32 32.71 4.61
CA THR A 264 13.33 32.79 3.52
C THR A 264 13.04 33.94 2.54
N ALA A 265 12.21 34.89 2.95
CA ALA A 265 11.74 36.03 2.17
C ALA A 265 12.92 36.88 1.66
N GLY A 266 13.18 36.79 0.35
CA GLY A 266 14.26 37.50 -0.35
C GLY A 266 15.08 36.61 -1.27
N ALA A 267 15.00 35.28 -1.13
CA ALA A 267 15.67 34.34 -2.03
C ALA A 267 14.86 34.17 -3.33
N GLU A 268 15.57 34.08 -4.46
CA GLU A 268 15.06 33.67 -5.77
C GLU A 268 14.12 32.44 -5.67
N LYS A 269 13.26 32.24 -6.68
CA LYS A 269 12.36 31.07 -6.75
C LYS A 269 13.13 29.81 -6.34
N VAL A 270 12.72 29.20 -5.22
CA VAL A 270 13.38 28.03 -4.64
C VAL A 270 13.53 26.97 -5.72
N ALA A 271 14.75 26.52 -5.99
CA ALA A 271 14.99 25.51 -7.02
C ALA A 271 14.30 24.19 -6.67
N ALA A 272 13.81 23.49 -7.69
CA ALA A 272 13.29 22.14 -7.54
C ALA A 272 14.38 21.22 -6.99
N VAL A 273 14.00 20.37 -6.03
CA VAL A 273 14.86 19.33 -5.48
C VAL A 273 14.95 18.20 -6.49
N ASP A 274 16.12 17.56 -6.60
CA ASP A 274 16.28 16.39 -7.45
C ASP A 274 15.36 15.24 -6.99
N ALA A 275 14.91 14.43 -7.94
CA ALA A 275 13.94 13.37 -7.69
C ALA A 275 14.43 12.32 -6.67
N GLU A 276 15.74 12.09 -6.54
CA GLU A 276 16.29 11.11 -5.60
C GLU A 276 16.25 11.65 -4.16
N THR A 277 16.67 12.89 -3.96
CA THR A 277 16.61 13.57 -2.66
C THR A 277 15.16 13.75 -2.22
N ALA A 278 14.26 14.17 -3.12
CA ALA A 278 12.83 14.31 -2.79
C ALA A 278 12.21 12.97 -2.35
N ARG A 279 12.57 11.87 -3.03
CA ARG A 279 12.15 10.51 -2.67
C ARG A 279 12.73 10.06 -1.33
N ALA A 280 13.99 10.39 -1.03
CA ALA A 280 14.60 10.07 0.25
C ALA A 280 13.88 10.78 1.41
N VAL A 281 13.50 12.05 1.23
CA VAL A 281 12.66 12.77 2.22
C VAL A 281 11.31 12.07 2.40
N CYS A 282 10.67 11.68 1.30
CA CYS A 282 9.40 10.95 1.33
C CYS A 282 9.49 9.63 2.11
N VAL A 283 10.59 8.88 1.98
CA VAL A 283 10.80 7.66 2.77
C VAL A 283 10.96 7.94 4.25
N VAL A 284 11.70 8.98 4.64
CA VAL A 284 11.86 9.32 6.06
C VAL A 284 10.49 9.61 6.69
N VAL A 285 9.65 10.40 6.00
CA VAL A 285 8.30 10.71 6.47
C VAL A 285 7.45 9.44 6.57
N LEU A 286 7.45 8.61 5.52
CA LEU A 286 6.62 7.42 5.47
C LEU A 286 7.08 6.34 6.47
N ALA A 287 8.39 6.18 6.66
CA ALA A 287 8.96 5.30 7.69
C ALA A 287 8.56 5.76 9.09
N GLY A 288 8.55 7.06 9.36
CA GLY A 288 8.04 7.63 10.61
C GLY A 288 6.57 7.31 10.85
N LEU A 289 5.71 7.48 9.82
CA LEU A 289 4.29 7.15 9.89
C LEU A 289 4.05 5.66 10.13
N PHE A 290 4.73 4.79 9.40
CA PHE A 290 4.57 3.33 9.50
C PHE A 290 5.14 2.77 10.79
N THR A 291 6.28 3.28 11.25
CA THR A 291 6.83 2.90 12.57
C THR A 291 5.89 3.34 13.69
N SER A 292 5.34 4.56 13.60
CA SER A 292 4.35 5.04 14.58
C SER A 292 3.10 4.15 14.58
N ARG A 293 2.65 3.68 13.43
CA ARG A 293 1.54 2.71 13.30
C ARG A 293 1.91 1.37 13.95
N ALA A 294 3.10 0.84 13.67
CA ALA A 294 3.58 -0.41 14.25
C ALA A 294 3.64 -0.32 15.79
N VAL A 295 4.18 0.78 16.34
CA VAL A 295 4.22 1.03 17.79
C VAL A 295 2.82 1.13 18.38
N LYS A 296 1.88 1.81 17.72
CA LYS A 296 0.48 1.89 18.20
C LYS A 296 -0.23 0.54 18.20
N ASN A 297 0.03 -0.31 17.21
CA ASN A 297 -0.66 -1.59 17.05
C ASN A 297 -0.04 -2.72 17.88
N PHE A 298 1.28 -2.70 18.09
CA PHE A 298 2.03 -3.80 18.71
C PHE A 298 2.83 -3.39 19.95
N GLY A 299 2.82 -2.11 20.32
CA GLY A 299 3.54 -1.62 21.50
C GLY A 299 2.87 -1.98 22.83
N PRO A 300 3.55 -1.70 23.96
CA PRO A 300 3.08 -2.06 25.30
C PRO A 300 1.69 -1.52 25.65
N ALA A 301 1.30 -0.38 25.07
CA ALA A 301 -0.02 0.22 25.25
C ALA A 301 -1.15 -0.60 24.59
N ALA A 302 -0.86 -1.34 23.53
CA ALA A 302 -1.81 -2.26 22.88
C ALA A 302 -1.94 -3.59 23.62
N ALA A 303 -0.93 -3.97 24.41
CA ALA A 303 -0.94 -5.17 25.24
C ALA A 303 -1.80 -5.04 26.51
N LYS A 304 -2.23 -3.83 26.88
CA LYS A 304 -3.21 -3.66 27.96
C LYS A 304 -4.57 -4.13 27.46
N PRO A 305 -5.20 -5.16 28.07
CA PRO A 305 -6.56 -5.51 27.72
C PRO A 305 -7.40 -4.25 27.89
N LYS A 306 -8.16 -3.87 26.85
CA LYS A 306 -9.21 -2.87 26.99
C LYS A 306 -10.20 -3.48 27.97
N THR A 307 -10.04 -3.18 29.25
CA THR A 307 -11.02 -3.49 30.28
C THR A 307 -12.30 -2.86 29.77
N LYS A 308 -13.26 -3.71 29.37
CA LYS A 308 -14.61 -3.26 29.10
C LYS A 308 -15.15 -2.77 30.44
N THR A 309 -14.99 -1.49 30.74
CA THR A 309 -15.91 -0.83 31.65
C THR A 309 -17.24 -0.77 30.90
N GLN A 310 -18.16 -1.64 31.33
CA GLN A 310 -19.58 -1.57 30.98
C GLN A 310 -20.18 -0.24 31.43
#